data_AF-A0A8S0H715-F1
#
_entry.id   AF-A0A8S0H715-F1
#
_cell.length_a   1.000
_cell.length_b   1.000
_cell.length_c   1.000
_cell.angle_alpha   90.00
_cell.angle_beta   90.00
_cell.angle_gamma   90.00
#
_symmetry.space_group_name_H-M   'P 1'
#
loop_
_entity.id
_entity.type
_entity.pdbx_description
1 polymer ?
#
loop_
_entity_poly.entity_id
_entity_poly.type
_entity_poly.pdbx_seq_one_letter_code
_entity_poly.pdbx_strand_id
1 'polypeptide(L)'
;MVARYRQAGARIAIDDFGAGYSQLDRVLALQPDILKLDMRLFQAAARGGPSSDVVKALAQMAEKTGCWIIAEGVETEAELDFALECGSRYVQGFLFAQAEQQFYPSDAFVQPFARLRERYVRHKLAERNRLMRMRLQLAELMNLLQAWAQAQAPISQLPRVEAFPWLLRFYQCDRHGTQLTPNLEWRHNSWQADSSYVGHNWSWRPYFYHLLAEGWEERRLTLSNTYRDATSNQYCLTAGQFFDNGQRLLLIDIDAAGL
;
A
#
# COMPACT_ATOMS: atom_id res chain seq x y z
N MET A 1 -23.16 23.82 19.61
CA MET A 1 -22.62 23.33 20.90
C MET A 1 -21.11 23.13 20.87
N VAL A 2 -20.57 22.30 19.96
CA VAL A 2 -19.12 22.04 19.82
C VAL A 2 -18.27 23.30 19.68
N ALA A 3 -18.71 24.27 18.86
CA ALA A 3 -17.99 25.54 18.68
C ALA A 3 -17.74 26.31 19.99
N ARG A 4 -18.68 26.27 20.95
CA ARG A 4 -18.55 26.93 22.25
C ARG A 4 -17.44 26.30 23.09
N TYR A 5 -17.34 24.96 23.10
CA TYR A 5 -16.29 24.25 23.82
C TYR A 5 -14.91 24.48 23.18
N ARG A 6 -14.86 24.52 21.85
CA ARG A 6 -13.63 24.87 21.12
C ARG A 6 -13.16 26.29 21.45
N GLN A 7 -14.06 27.27 21.52
CA GLN A 7 -13.74 28.64 21.95
C GLN A 7 -13.20 28.70 23.39
N ALA A 8 -13.58 27.75 24.25
CA ALA A 8 -13.05 27.63 25.61
C ALA A 8 -11.72 26.86 25.69
N GLY A 9 -11.11 26.48 24.56
CA GLY A 9 -9.82 25.78 24.49
C GLY A 9 -9.90 24.25 24.55
N ALA A 10 -11.11 23.66 24.52
CA ALA A 10 -11.25 22.22 24.47
C ALA A 10 -10.88 21.64 23.10
N ARG A 11 -10.17 20.52 23.10
CA ARG A 11 -10.02 19.67 21.92
C ARG A 11 -11.23 18.77 21.76
N ILE A 12 -11.56 18.45 20.51
CA ILE A 12 -12.70 17.63 20.13
C ILE A 12 -12.19 16.28 19.64
N ALA A 13 -12.60 15.22 20.32
CA ALA A 13 -12.36 13.85 19.89
C ALA A 13 -13.66 13.23 19.35
N ILE A 14 -13.54 12.45 18.27
CA ILE A 14 -14.58 11.53 17.82
C ILE A 14 -14.23 10.15 18.34
N ASP A 15 -15.17 9.56 19.10
CA ASP A 15 -15.06 8.19 19.60
C ASP A 15 -15.66 7.16 18.63
N ASP A 16 -15.22 5.90 18.81
CA ASP A 16 -15.60 4.73 18.01
C ASP A 16 -15.44 4.95 16.49
N PHE A 17 -14.37 5.66 16.07
CA PHE A 17 -14.16 6.01 14.67
C PHE A 17 -13.88 4.77 13.83
N GLY A 18 -14.75 4.54 12.84
CA GLY A 18 -14.73 3.37 11.96
C GLY A 18 -15.80 2.32 12.26
N ALA A 19 -16.54 2.43 13.37
CA ALA A 19 -17.73 1.61 13.64
C ALA A 19 -19.03 2.33 13.24
N GLY A 20 -19.95 1.63 12.56
CA GLY A 20 -21.29 2.17 12.22
C GLY A 20 -21.31 3.20 11.08
N TYR A 21 -22.45 3.90 10.93
CA TYR A 21 -22.75 4.77 9.80
C TYR A 21 -22.35 6.25 10.05
N SER A 22 -22.12 7.03 8.97
CA SER A 22 -21.94 8.50 8.97
C SER A 22 -20.68 9.07 9.67
N GLN A 23 -19.58 8.33 9.68
CA GLN A 23 -18.30 8.75 10.29
C GLN A 23 -17.62 9.92 9.54
N LEU A 24 -17.60 9.88 8.20
CA LEU A 24 -16.96 10.91 7.38
C LEU A 24 -17.69 12.25 7.47
N ASP A 25 -19.03 12.23 7.45
CA ASP A 25 -19.85 13.44 7.60
C ASP A 25 -19.57 14.13 8.94
N ARG A 26 -19.36 13.34 10.02
CA ARG A 26 -18.97 13.88 11.32
C ARG A 26 -17.59 14.55 11.28
N VAL A 27 -16.62 13.96 10.59
CA VAL A 27 -15.28 14.56 10.44
C VAL A 27 -15.37 15.90 9.71
N LEU A 28 -16.12 15.95 8.60
CA LEU A 28 -16.30 17.18 7.82
C LEU A 28 -17.05 18.26 8.60
N ALA A 29 -18.12 17.89 9.31
CA ALA A 29 -18.95 18.82 10.06
C ALA A 29 -18.27 19.34 11.34
N LEU A 30 -17.53 18.48 12.04
CA LEU A 30 -16.95 18.83 13.34
C LEU A 30 -15.50 19.31 13.25
N GLN A 31 -14.75 18.89 12.22
CA GLN A 31 -13.30 19.12 12.09
C GLN A 31 -12.59 18.78 13.42
N PRO A 32 -12.64 17.52 13.86
CA PRO A 32 -12.13 17.13 15.18
C PRO A 32 -10.61 17.24 15.24
N ASP A 33 -10.09 17.42 16.45
CA ASP A 33 -8.65 17.38 16.70
C ASP A 33 -8.13 15.93 16.78
N ILE A 34 -9.01 15.00 17.19
CA ILE A 34 -8.65 13.62 17.53
C ILE A 34 -9.69 12.64 16.97
N LEU A 35 -9.21 11.54 16.40
CA LEU A 35 -10.01 10.36 16.01
C LEU A 35 -9.55 9.18 16.86
N LYS A 36 -10.46 8.61 17.66
CA LYS A 36 -10.22 7.38 18.43
C LYS A 36 -10.71 6.23 17.58
N LEU A 37 -9.81 5.36 17.13
CA LEU A 37 -10.18 4.21 16.31
C LEU A 37 -11.00 3.22 17.15
N ASP A 38 -12.13 2.76 16.60
CA ASP A 38 -12.89 1.68 17.20
C ASP A 38 -11.98 0.46 17.42
N MET A 39 -11.99 -0.06 18.65
CA MET A 39 -11.11 -1.14 19.08
C MET A 39 -11.29 -2.40 18.23
N ARG A 40 -12.53 -2.77 17.89
CA ARG A 40 -12.80 -4.01 17.14
C ARG A 40 -12.30 -3.90 15.71
N LEU A 41 -12.56 -2.77 15.06
CA LEU A 41 -12.04 -2.47 13.73
C LEU A 41 -10.51 -2.46 13.75
N PHE A 42 -9.90 -1.78 14.71
CA PHE A 42 -8.45 -1.70 14.84
C PHE A 42 -7.81 -3.09 15.04
N GLN A 43 -8.31 -3.89 15.96
CA GLN A 43 -7.80 -5.24 16.21
C GLN A 43 -8.01 -6.17 15.00
N ALA A 44 -9.13 -6.04 14.28
CA ALA A 44 -9.34 -6.77 13.04
C ALA A 44 -8.35 -6.32 11.95
N ALA A 45 -8.09 -5.03 11.84
CA ALA A 45 -7.17 -4.44 10.88
C ALA A 45 -5.70 -4.80 11.14
N ALA A 46 -5.31 -4.92 12.42
CA ALA A 46 -3.98 -5.37 12.82
C ALA A 46 -3.69 -6.83 12.41
N ARG A 47 -4.74 -7.64 12.18
CA ARG A 47 -4.61 -9.01 11.67
C ARG A 47 -4.50 -9.09 10.14
N GLY A 48 -4.58 -7.95 9.45
CA GLY A 48 -4.47 -7.85 8.00
C GLY A 48 -5.82 -7.91 7.26
N GLY A 49 -5.76 -8.14 5.94
CA GLY A 49 -6.94 -8.21 5.08
C GLY A 49 -7.63 -6.87 4.85
N PRO A 50 -8.90 -6.88 4.38
CA PRO A 50 -9.62 -5.67 3.98
C PRO A 50 -9.75 -4.61 5.08
N SER A 51 -9.89 -5.02 6.35
CA SER A 51 -9.94 -4.10 7.48
C SER A 51 -8.65 -3.30 7.63
N SER A 52 -7.50 -3.90 7.31
CA SER A 52 -6.20 -3.23 7.30
C SER A 52 -6.17 -2.10 6.27
N ASP A 53 -6.63 -2.38 5.05
CA ASP A 53 -6.70 -1.40 3.96
C ASP A 53 -7.62 -0.22 4.33
N VAL A 54 -8.77 -0.51 4.94
CA VAL A 54 -9.73 0.50 5.41
C VAL A 54 -9.10 1.40 6.48
N VAL A 55 -8.48 0.83 7.52
CA VAL A 55 -7.87 1.63 8.59
C VAL A 55 -6.70 2.46 8.07
N LYS A 56 -5.88 1.93 7.15
CA LYS A 56 -4.81 2.71 6.50
C LYS A 56 -5.36 3.88 5.69
N ALA A 57 -6.48 3.71 4.99
CA ALA A 57 -7.14 4.79 4.27
C ALA A 57 -7.70 5.85 5.24
N LEU A 58 -8.31 5.44 6.35
CA LEU A 58 -8.76 6.35 7.40
C LEU A 58 -7.59 7.11 8.04
N ALA A 59 -6.45 6.45 8.22
CA ALA A 59 -5.24 7.08 8.73
C ALA A 59 -4.70 8.16 7.79
N GLN A 60 -4.65 7.88 6.49
CA GLN A 60 -4.28 8.88 5.47
C GLN A 60 -5.26 10.06 5.43
N MET A 61 -6.56 9.80 5.62
CA MET A 61 -7.55 10.87 5.73
C MET A 61 -7.25 11.73 6.97
N ALA A 62 -7.03 11.12 8.12
CA ALA A 62 -6.72 11.82 9.36
C ALA A 62 -5.48 12.71 9.23
N GLU A 63 -4.42 12.21 8.58
CA GLU A 63 -3.21 12.98 8.26
C GLU A 63 -3.55 14.22 7.42
N LYS A 64 -4.33 14.05 6.35
CA LYS A 64 -4.73 15.14 5.45
C LYS A 64 -5.65 16.16 6.12
N THR A 65 -6.48 15.74 7.07
CA THR A 65 -7.37 16.63 7.83
C THR A 65 -6.71 17.21 9.08
N GLY A 66 -5.45 16.85 9.35
CA GLY A 66 -4.70 17.32 10.53
C GLY A 66 -5.17 16.72 11.86
N CYS A 67 -5.94 15.63 11.81
CA CYS A 67 -6.45 14.94 12.99
C CYS A 67 -5.39 14.00 13.58
N TRP A 68 -5.30 13.94 14.90
CA TRP A 68 -4.49 12.93 15.57
C TRP A 68 -5.26 11.64 15.72
N ILE A 69 -4.58 10.51 15.56
CA ILE A 69 -5.17 9.20 15.78
C ILE A 69 -4.81 8.71 17.19
N ILE A 70 -5.79 8.12 17.86
CA ILE A 70 -5.60 7.27 19.04
C ILE A 70 -6.02 5.84 18.66
N ALA A 71 -5.09 4.90 18.73
CA ALA A 71 -5.40 3.47 18.61
C ALA A 71 -5.73 2.92 20.01
N GLU A 72 -6.96 2.44 20.18
CA GLU A 72 -7.44 1.88 21.44
C GLU A 72 -7.51 0.34 21.39
N GLY A 73 -7.31 -0.28 22.55
CA GLY A 73 -7.27 -1.75 22.70
C GLY A 73 -6.04 -2.38 22.08
N VAL A 74 -4.88 -1.72 22.21
CA VAL A 74 -3.57 -2.29 21.87
C VAL A 74 -3.16 -3.29 22.95
N GLU A 75 -3.24 -4.58 22.66
CA GLU A 75 -2.98 -5.67 23.59
C GLU A 75 -1.71 -6.46 23.22
N THR A 76 -1.30 -6.40 21.95
CA THR A 76 -0.15 -7.14 21.42
C THR A 76 0.85 -6.21 20.73
N GLU A 77 2.10 -6.68 20.64
CA GLU A 77 3.15 -5.94 19.92
C GLU A 77 2.84 -5.81 18.42
N ALA A 78 2.11 -6.77 17.83
CA ALA A 78 1.69 -6.69 16.43
C ALA A 78 0.64 -5.59 16.21
N GLU A 79 -0.29 -5.41 17.15
CA GLU A 79 -1.24 -4.30 17.13
C GLU A 79 -0.53 -2.96 17.31
N LEU A 80 0.48 -2.88 18.20
CA LEU A 80 1.29 -1.68 18.32
C LEU A 80 2.05 -1.36 17.02
N ASP A 81 2.68 -2.36 16.40
CA ASP A 81 3.36 -2.19 15.11
C ASP A 81 2.39 -1.63 14.06
N PHE A 82 1.15 -2.13 14.00
CA PHE A 82 0.11 -1.63 13.11
C PHE A 82 -0.35 -0.21 13.44
N ALA A 83 -0.52 0.14 14.73
CA ALA A 83 -0.86 1.49 15.16
C ALA A 83 0.23 2.50 14.75
N LEU A 84 1.51 2.15 14.91
CA LEU A 84 2.64 2.97 14.49
C LEU A 84 2.68 3.13 12.97
N GLU A 85 2.41 2.05 12.22
CA GLU A 85 2.29 2.12 10.76
C GLU A 85 1.16 3.04 10.29
N CYS A 86 0.04 3.09 11.02
CA CYS A 86 -1.06 4.01 10.76
C CYS A 86 -0.78 5.46 11.22
N GLY A 87 0.43 5.77 11.68
CA GLY A 87 0.77 7.11 12.17
C GLY A 87 0.04 7.50 13.46
N SER A 88 -0.39 6.51 14.26
CA SER A 88 -1.09 6.78 15.51
C SER A 88 -0.22 7.61 16.45
N ARG A 89 -0.75 8.76 16.88
CA ARG A 89 -0.04 9.68 17.76
C ARG A 89 -0.07 9.21 19.21
N TYR A 90 -1.18 8.58 19.59
CA TYR A 90 -1.36 8.00 20.91
C TYR A 90 -1.82 6.55 20.79
N VAL A 91 -1.52 5.76 21.81
CA VAL A 91 -1.92 4.35 21.90
C VAL A 91 -2.41 4.08 23.31
N GLN A 92 -3.44 3.25 23.43
CA GLN A 92 -4.01 2.83 24.71
C GLN A 92 -4.36 1.35 24.65
N GLY A 93 -3.97 0.59 25.69
CA GLY A 93 -4.37 -0.80 25.84
C GLY A 93 -3.50 -1.59 26.80
N PHE A 94 -3.87 -2.85 27.01
CA PHE A 94 -3.28 -3.72 28.02
C PHE A 94 -1.83 -4.12 27.73
N LEU A 95 -1.31 -3.86 26.54
CA LEU A 95 0.13 -3.96 26.26
C LEU A 95 0.96 -3.06 27.20
N PHE A 96 0.39 -1.92 27.62
CA PHE A 96 1.05 -0.98 28.52
C PHE A 96 0.61 -1.17 29.96
N ALA A 97 -0.70 -1.00 30.22
CA ALA A 97 -1.29 -1.12 31.54
C ALA A 97 -2.79 -1.37 31.46
N GLN A 98 -3.32 -2.00 32.50
CA GLN A 98 -4.76 -2.02 32.74
C GLN A 98 -5.22 -0.70 33.36
N ALA A 99 -6.54 -0.51 33.44
CA ALA A 99 -7.09 0.65 34.12
C ALA A 99 -6.84 0.53 35.63
N GLU A 100 -6.09 1.48 36.18
CA GLU A 100 -5.76 1.55 37.60
C GLU A 100 -6.42 2.77 38.25
N GLN A 101 -6.64 2.70 39.56
CA GLN A 101 -7.20 3.82 40.32
C GLN A 101 -6.18 4.96 40.51
N GLN A 102 -4.90 4.62 40.63
CA GLN A 102 -3.81 5.58 40.81
C GLN A 102 -3.19 5.96 39.46
N PHE A 103 -2.76 7.22 39.35
CA PHE A 103 -2.00 7.66 38.18
C PHE A 103 -0.60 7.08 38.18
N TYR A 104 -0.14 6.67 37.00
CA TYR A 104 1.26 6.40 36.75
C TYR A 104 2.06 7.70 36.69
N PRO A 105 3.35 7.68 37.09
CA PRO A 105 4.29 8.73 36.73
C PRO A 105 4.29 8.97 35.22
N SER A 106 4.45 10.22 34.80
CA SER A 106 4.39 10.61 33.38
C SER A 106 5.43 9.92 32.49
N ASP A 107 6.51 9.41 33.08
CA ASP A 107 7.62 8.74 32.41
C ASP A 107 7.60 7.20 32.53
N ALA A 108 6.61 6.63 33.23
CA ALA A 108 6.56 5.20 33.55
C ALA A 108 6.68 4.29 32.31
N PHE A 109 6.14 4.74 31.16
CA PHE A 109 6.13 3.97 29.92
C PHE A 109 7.18 4.39 28.89
N VAL A 110 8.04 5.38 29.20
CA VAL A 110 9.04 5.89 28.24
C VAL A 110 10.02 4.79 27.80
N GLN A 111 10.61 4.08 28.75
CA GLN A 111 11.58 3.01 28.45
C GLN A 111 10.93 1.75 27.85
N PRO A 112 9.80 1.24 28.39
CA PRO A 112 9.06 0.15 27.74
C PRO A 112 8.68 0.48 26.29
N PHE A 113 8.13 1.67 26.04
CA PHE A 113 7.74 2.09 24.69
C PHE A 113 8.95 2.24 23.76
N ALA A 114 10.08 2.75 24.25
CA ALA A 114 11.31 2.86 23.45
C ALA A 114 11.77 1.51 22.91
N ARG A 115 11.75 0.45 23.73
CA ARG A 115 12.10 -0.92 23.30
C ARG A 115 11.15 -1.48 22.25
N LEU A 116 9.85 -1.25 22.42
CA LEU A 116 8.84 -1.67 21.44
C LEU A 116 9.03 -0.93 20.11
N ARG A 117 9.28 0.38 20.15
CA ARG A 117 9.58 1.20 18.97
C ARG A 117 10.86 0.73 18.25
N GLU A 118 11.91 0.37 18.98
CA GLU A 118 13.15 -0.17 18.38
C GLU A 118 12.90 -1.50 17.65
N ARG A 119 12.04 -2.36 18.19
CA ARG A 119 11.59 -3.58 17.50
C ARG A 119 10.81 -3.24 16.23
N TYR A 120 9.83 -2.35 16.31
CA TYR A 120 9.07 -1.87 15.15
C TYR A 120 10.01 -1.37 14.03
N VAL A 121 10.99 -0.52 14.36
CA VAL A 121 11.97 0.00 13.40
C VAL A 121 12.78 -1.14 12.76
N ARG A 122 13.23 -2.12 13.55
CA ARG A 122 13.93 -3.30 13.01
C ARG A 122 13.06 -4.11 12.05
N HIS A 123 11.79 -4.32 12.38
CA HIS A 123 10.83 -4.98 11.49
C HIS A 123 10.66 -4.22 10.16
N LYS A 124 10.47 -2.89 10.23
CA LYS A 124 10.35 -2.05 9.03
C LYS A 124 11.63 -2.01 8.19
N LEU A 125 12.81 -2.03 8.79
CA LEU A 125 14.08 -2.14 8.06
C LEU A 125 14.21 -3.50 7.35
N ALA A 126 13.80 -4.59 8.00
CA ALA A 126 13.80 -5.91 7.38
C ALA A 126 12.81 -5.99 6.20
N GLU A 127 11.61 -5.43 6.34
CA GLU A 127 10.62 -5.28 5.26
C GLU A 127 11.20 -4.46 4.09
N ARG A 128 11.83 -3.32 4.38
CA ARG A 128 12.51 -2.47 3.39
C ARG A 128 13.59 -3.23 2.61
N ASN A 129 14.39 -4.05 3.28
CA ASN A 129 15.42 -4.88 2.64
C ASN A 129 14.84 -5.96 1.72
N ARG A 130 13.66 -6.53 2.06
CA ARG A 130 12.93 -7.44 1.16
C ARG A 130 12.47 -6.71 -0.10
N LEU A 131 11.85 -5.55 0.07
CA LEU A 131 11.42 -4.70 -1.06
C LEU A 131 12.58 -4.29 -1.96
N MET A 132 13.76 -4.00 -1.39
CA MET A 132 14.97 -3.70 -2.17
C MET A 132 15.43 -4.90 -2.99
N ARG A 133 15.46 -6.11 -2.41
CA ARG A 133 15.79 -7.34 -3.15
C ARG A 133 14.79 -7.60 -4.27
N MET A 134 13.50 -7.40 -4.03
CA MET A 134 12.49 -7.52 -5.07
C MET A 134 12.73 -6.52 -6.20
N ARG A 135 13.05 -5.26 -5.89
CA ARG A 135 13.34 -4.24 -6.93
C ARG A 135 14.51 -4.65 -7.82
N LEU A 136 15.52 -5.33 -7.28
CA LEU A 136 16.62 -5.89 -8.08
C LEU A 136 16.13 -7.02 -9.01
N GLN A 137 15.33 -7.95 -8.51
CA GLN A 137 14.74 -9.02 -9.33
C GLN A 137 13.82 -8.46 -10.43
N LEU A 138 13.03 -7.43 -10.11
CA LEU A 138 12.18 -6.75 -11.08
C LEU A 138 12.98 -6.04 -12.17
N ALA A 139 14.08 -5.36 -11.80
CA ALA A 139 14.96 -4.72 -12.77
C ALA A 139 15.62 -5.76 -13.69
N GLU A 140 16.05 -6.91 -13.15
CA GLU A 140 16.57 -8.03 -13.92
C GLU A 140 15.52 -8.57 -14.91
N LEU A 141 14.31 -8.87 -14.43
CA LEU A 141 13.22 -9.35 -15.27
C LEU A 141 12.85 -8.34 -16.37
N MET A 142 12.75 -7.05 -16.04
CA MET A 142 12.47 -6.00 -17.01
C MET A 142 13.51 -5.95 -18.12
N ASN A 143 14.81 -6.04 -17.78
CA ASN A 143 15.87 -6.07 -18.78
C ASN A 143 15.75 -7.27 -19.73
N LEU A 144 15.45 -8.46 -19.19
CA LEU A 144 15.26 -9.68 -19.98
C LEU A 144 14.06 -9.55 -20.93
N LEU A 145 12.92 -9.08 -20.42
CA LEU A 145 11.68 -8.93 -21.20
C LEU A 145 11.80 -7.81 -22.23
N GLN A 146 12.48 -6.70 -21.94
CA GLN A 146 12.72 -5.63 -22.90
C GLN A 146 13.61 -6.10 -24.05
N ALA A 147 14.67 -6.86 -23.78
CA ALA A 147 15.52 -7.42 -24.84
C ALA A 147 14.72 -8.38 -25.74
N TRP A 148 13.92 -9.26 -25.15
CA TRP A 148 13.01 -10.15 -25.88
C TRP A 148 11.98 -9.36 -26.72
N ALA A 149 11.37 -8.32 -26.15
CA ALA A 149 10.39 -7.47 -26.83
C ALA A 149 11.00 -6.61 -27.95
N GLN A 150 12.26 -6.19 -27.81
CA GLN A 150 12.99 -5.46 -28.84
C GLN A 150 13.34 -6.36 -30.02
N ALA A 151 13.71 -7.61 -29.75
CA ALA A 151 13.96 -8.62 -30.78
C ALA A 151 12.68 -9.08 -31.51
N GLN A 152 11.50 -8.69 -31.02
CA GLN A 152 10.19 -9.18 -31.50
C GLN A 152 10.12 -10.71 -31.51
N ALA A 153 10.78 -11.34 -30.54
CA ALA A 153 10.89 -12.78 -30.47
C ALA A 153 9.52 -13.43 -30.12
N PRO A 154 9.25 -14.65 -30.61
CA PRO A 154 8.01 -15.34 -30.28
C PRO A 154 7.96 -15.78 -28.82
N ILE A 155 6.76 -16.14 -28.34
CA ILE A 155 6.52 -16.65 -26.97
C ILE A 155 7.38 -17.89 -26.67
N SER A 156 7.67 -18.72 -27.68
CA SER A 156 8.54 -19.90 -27.52
C SER A 156 9.99 -19.56 -27.15
N GLN A 157 10.40 -18.30 -27.28
CA GLN A 157 11.72 -17.79 -26.92
C GLN A 157 11.66 -16.86 -25.71
N LEU A 158 10.60 -16.95 -24.89
CA LEU A 158 10.57 -16.19 -23.65
C LEU A 158 11.84 -16.48 -22.81
N PRO A 159 12.38 -15.45 -22.13
CA PRO A 159 13.45 -15.68 -21.17
C PRO A 159 12.95 -16.59 -20.03
N ARG A 160 13.84 -17.06 -19.16
CA ARG A 160 13.53 -17.95 -18.02
C ARG A 160 12.69 -17.24 -16.95
N VAL A 161 11.47 -16.86 -17.29
CA VAL A 161 10.52 -16.14 -16.45
C VAL A 161 10.02 -17.01 -15.28
N GLU A 162 10.21 -18.34 -15.35
CA GLU A 162 9.93 -19.28 -14.28
C GLU A 162 10.81 -19.03 -13.03
N ALA A 163 11.95 -18.34 -13.18
CA ALA A 163 12.76 -17.88 -12.06
C ALA A 163 12.06 -16.77 -11.24
N PHE A 164 10.96 -16.21 -11.75
CA PHE A 164 10.18 -15.14 -11.13
C PHE A 164 8.73 -15.63 -10.91
N PRO A 165 8.50 -16.53 -9.93
CA PRO A 165 7.20 -17.19 -9.73
C PRO A 165 6.06 -16.25 -9.33
N TRP A 166 6.38 -15.02 -8.95
CA TRP A 166 5.43 -13.96 -8.63
C TRP A 166 4.94 -13.20 -9.87
N LEU A 167 5.49 -13.44 -11.06
CA LEU A 167 5.05 -12.79 -12.29
C LEU A 167 3.70 -13.37 -12.74
N LEU A 168 2.67 -12.53 -12.77
CA LEU A 168 1.32 -12.94 -13.16
C LEU A 168 1.09 -12.75 -14.66
N ARG A 169 1.43 -11.56 -15.15
CA ARG A 169 1.29 -11.20 -16.57
C ARG A 169 2.20 -10.06 -16.99
N PHE A 170 2.36 -9.88 -18.30
CA PHE A 170 2.98 -8.70 -18.86
C PHE A 170 2.46 -8.36 -20.26
N TYR A 171 2.55 -7.09 -20.62
CA TYR A 171 2.09 -6.54 -21.89
C TYR A 171 2.80 -5.22 -22.20
N GLN A 172 2.72 -4.79 -23.46
CA GLN A 172 3.32 -3.55 -23.93
C GLN A 172 2.25 -2.52 -24.28
N CYS A 173 2.53 -1.26 -23.98
CA CYS A 173 1.75 -0.10 -24.43
C CYS A 173 2.62 0.86 -25.24
N ASP A 174 1.98 1.72 -26.02
CA ASP A 174 2.63 2.92 -26.55
C ASP A 174 2.79 3.98 -25.46
N ARG A 175 3.46 5.08 -25.81
CA ARG A 175 3.64 6.25 -24.93
C ARG A 175 2.36 7.00 -24.57
N HIS A 176 1.23 6.68 -25.19
CA HIS A 176 -0.07 7.27 -24.90
C HIS A 176 -0.93 6.33 -24.02
N GLY A 177 -0.40 5.15 -23.66
CA GLY A 177 -1.09 4.15 -22.86
C GLY A 177 -1.98 3.20 -23.64
N THR A 178 -1.92 3.21 -24.97
CA THR A 178 -2.65 2.25 -25.81
C THR A 178 -1.91 0.93 -25.81
N GLN A 179 -2.58 -0.14 -25.44
CA GLN A 179 -2.00 -1.48 -25.39
C GLN A 179 -1.72 -2.01 -26.81
N LEU A 180 -0.46 -2.35 -27.06
CA LEU A 180 0.06 -2.78 -28.36
C LEU A 180 0.07 -4.30 -28.50
N THR A 181 0.25 -5.03 -27.40
CA THR A 181 0.41 -6.49 -27.41
C THR A 181 -0.68 -7.19 -26.60
N PRO A 182 -0.95 -8.47 -26.89
CA PRO A 182 -1.73 -9.32 -26.00
C PRO A 182 -1.16 -9.30 -24.57
N ASN A 183 -2.01 -9.58 -23.58
CA ASN A 183 -1.54 -9.99 -22.27
C ASN A 183 -0.89 -11.36 -22.40
N LEU A 184 0.36 -11.48 -21.99
CA LEU A 184 0.97 -12.78 -21.75
C LEU A 184 0.75 -13.11 -20.28
N GLU A 185 0.00 -14.16 -20.01
CA GLU A 185 -0.44 -14.54 -18.67
C GLU A 185 -0.05 -15.98 -18.35
N TRP A 186 0.32 -16.24 -17.10
CA TRP A 186 0.56 -17.59 -16.62
C TRP A 186 -0.77 -18.27 -16.27
N ARG A 187 -1.20 -19.23 -17.10
CA ARG A 187 -2.44 -20.00 -16.90
C ARG A 187 -2.24 -21.48 -17.23
N HIS A 188 -2.81 -22.38 -16.43
CA HIS A 188 -2.73 -23.83 -16.65
C HIS A 188 -1.27 -24.34 -16.85
N ASN A 189 -0.32 -23.89 -16.02
CA ASN A 189 1.10 -24.22 -16.12
C ASN A 189 1.78 -23.86 -17.46
N SER A 190 1.27 -22.83 -18.16
CA SER A 190 1.86 -22.35 -19.41
C SER A 190 1.62 -20.85 -19.60
N TRP A 191 2.47 -20.20 -20.37
CA TRP A 191 2.23 -18.83 -20.83
C TRP A 191 1.26 -18.82 -22.00
N GLN A 192 0.18 -18.05 -21.86
CA GLN A 192 -0.87 -17.93 -22.88
C GLN A 192 -1.06 -16.46 -23.25
N ALA A 193 -1.41 -16.21 -24.52
CA ALA A 193 -1.70 -14.87 -25.03
C ALA A 193 -3.20 -14.60 -25.02
N ASP A 194 -3.60 -13.50 -24.40
CA ASP A 194 -4.97 -12.96 -24.45
C ASP A 194 -4.96 -11.61 -25.17
N SER A 195 -5.59 -11.56 -26.35
CA SER A 195 -5.64 -10.37 -27.19
C SER A 195 -6.83 -9.45 -26.90
N SER A 196 -7.67 -9.79 -25.92
CA SER A 196 -8.93 -9.08 -25.63
C SER A 196 -8.74 -7.59 -25.28
N TYR A 197 -7.55 -7.20 -24.83
CA TYR A 197 -7.22 -5.85 -24.39
C TYR A 197 -6.37 -5.05 -25.39
N VAL A 198 -6.02 -5.62 -26.55
CA VAL A 198 -5.24 -4.91 -27.56
C VAL A 198 -6.05 -3.72 -28.09
N GLY A 199 -5.43 -2.54 -28.12
CA GLY A 199 -6.07 -1.27 -28.48
C GLY A 199 -6.77 -0.54 -27.32
N HIS A 200 -6.90 -1.15 -26.14
CA HIS A 200 -7.41 -0.44 -24.96
C HIS A 200 -6.41 0.60 -24.48
N ASN A 201 -6.89 1.71 -23.92
CA ASN A 201 -6.05 2.78 -23.39
C ASN A 201 -6.09 2.84 -21.85
N TRP A 202 -4.92 2.84 -21.23
CA TRP A 202 -4.74 2.76 -19.77
C TRP A 202 -4.27 4.08 -19.13
N SER A 203 -4.26 5.18 -19.89
CA SER A 203 -3.71 6.46 -19.43
C SER A 203 -4.48 7.12 -18.29
N TRP A 204 -5.73 6.69 -18.06
CA TRP A 204 -6.58 7.13 -16.95
C TRP A 204 -6.24 6.47 -15.60
N ARG A 205 -5.39 5.43 -15.57
CA ARG A 205 -5.03 4.77 -14.31
C ARG A 205 -4.23 5.74 -13.42
N PRO A 206 -4.50 5.83 -12.09
CA PRO A 206 -3.93 6.86 -11.22
C PRO A 206 -2.39 6.90 -11.12
N TYR A 207 -1.69 5.87 -11.56
CA TYR A 207 -0.22 5.84 -11.55
C TYR A 207 0.39 6.03 -12.95
N PHE A 208 -0.43 6.09 -14.01
CA PHE A 208 0.06 6.12 -15.39
C PHE A 208 0.81 7.42 -15.70
N TYR A 209 0.35 8.57 -15.20
CA TYR A 209 1.06 9.83 -15.40
C TYR A 209 2.42 9.86 -14.68
N HIS A 210 2.60 9.10 -13.59
CA HIS A 210 3.92 8.95 -12.97
C HIS A 210 4.89 8.22 -13.93
N LEU A 211 4.42 7.18 -14.63
CA LEU A 211 5.21 6.52 -15.68
C LEU A 211 5.60 7.50 -16.80
N LEU A 212 4.68 8.37 -17.23
CA LEU A 212 4.93 9.34 -18.31
C LEU A 212 5.87 10.48 -17.91
N ALA A 213 5.84 10.89 -16.63
CA ALA A 213 6.67 11.97 -16.12
C ALA A 213 8.15 11.55 -15.99
N GLU A 214 8.43 10.25 -15.92
CA GLU A 214 9.78 9.71 -15.97
C GLU A 214 10.29 9.81 -17.42
N GLY A 215 11.09 10.86 -17.67
CA GLY A 215 11.50 11.30 -19.01
C GLY A 215 12.41 10.33 -19.78
N TRP A 216 12.82 10.75 -20.97
CA TRP A 216 13.60 9.95 -21.94
C TRP A 216 14.94 9.41 -21.39
N GLU A 217 15.49 10.05 -20.36
CA GLU A 217 16.81 9.77 -19.80
C GLU A 217 16.76 8.85 -18.56
N GLU A 218 15.65 8.83 -17.81
CA GLU A 218 15.53 8.04 -16.59
C GLU A 218 14.71 6.77 -16.84
N ARG A 219 15.40 5.66 -17.12
CA ARG A 219 14.81 4.30 -17.13
C ARG A 219 14.53 3.81 -15.71
N ARG A 220 13.81 4.57 -14.89
CA ARG A 220 13.45 4.11 -13.55
C ARG A 220 12.26 3.17 -13.61
N LEU A 221 12.23 2.25 -12.65
CA LEU A 221 11.15 1.29 -12.47
C LEU A 221 10.09 1.93 -11.57
N THR A 222 8.91 2.22 -12.13
CA THR A 222 7.76 2.72 -11.36
C THR A 222 6.92 1.53 -10.89
N LEU A 223 6.46 1.57 -9.65
CA LEU A 223 5.56 0.59 -9.06
C LEU A 223 4.23 1.26 -8.71
N SER A 224 3.12 0.60 -9.01
CA SER A 224 1.83 0.98 -8.46
C SER A 224 1.77 0.68 -6.96
N ASN A 225 0.77 1.27 -6.28
CA ASN A 225 0.32 0.73 -5.00
C ASN A 225 -0.28 -0.68 -5.22
N THR A 226 -0.34 -1.48 -4.17
CA THR A 226 -1.07 -2.76 -4.18
C THR A 226 -2.55 -2.50 -4.45
N TYR A 227 -3.13 -3.26 -5.37
CA TYR A 227 -4.56 -3.20 -5.70
C TYR A 227 -5.10 -4.61 -5.95
N ARG A 228 -6.43 -4.77 -6.02
CA ARG A 228 -7.06 -6.04 -6.41
C ARG A 228 -7.28 -6.07 -7.91
N ASP A 229 -6.77 -7.11 -8.57
CA ASP A 229 -7.02 -7.33 -9.99
C ASP A 229 -8.52 -7.48 -10.24
N ALA A 230 -9.04 -6.78 -11.25
CA ALA A 230 -10.48 -6.76 -11.54
C ALA A 230 -11.01 -8.12 -12.03
N THR A 231 -10.15 -8.99 -12.56
CA THR A 231 -10.54 -10.28 -13.13
C THR A 231 -10.31 -11.42 -12.14
N SER A 232 -9.15 -11.46 -11.49
CA SER A 232 -8.77 -12.54 -10.57
C SER A 232 -9.10 -12.27 -9.10
N ASN A 233 -9.40 -11.02 -8.74
CA ASN A 233 -9.59 -10.56 -7.35
C ASN A 233 -8.37 -10.81 -6.43
N GLN A 234 -7.21 -11.09 -7.02
CA GLN A 234 -5.94 -11.26 -6.32
C GLN A 234 -5.28 -9.90 -6.05
N TYR A 235 -4.59 -9.78 -4.91
CA TYR A 235 -3.77 -8.60 -4.65
C TYR A 235 -2.54 -8.62 -5.56
N CYS A 236 -2.36 -7.55 -6.32
CA CYS A 236 -1.26 -7.40 -7.26
C CYS A 236 -0.73 -5.97 -7.25
N LEU A 237 0.44 -5.82 -7.88
CA LEU A 237 1.06 -4.53 -8.18
C LEU A 237 1.52 -4.57 -9.63
N THR A 238 1.44 -3.42 -10.30
CA THR A 238 1.96 -3.24 -11.64
C THR A 238 3.32 -2.55 -11.54
N ALA A 239 4.34 -3.14 -12.14
CA ALA A 239 5.59 -2.45 -12.41
C ALA A 239 5.62 -2.03 -13.88
N GLY A 240 6.06 -0.80 -14.14
CA GLY A 240 6.14 -0.25 -15.49
C GLY A 240 7.49 0.40 -15.76
N GLN A 241 7.98 0.26 -16.98
CA GLN A 241 9.21 0.92 -17.42
C GLN A 241 9.18 1.19 -18.93
N PHE A 242 9.51 2.43 -19.31
CA PHE A 242 9.71 2.81 -20.70
C PHE A 242 11.00 2.19 -21.26
N PHE A 243 10.92 1.72 -22.50
CA PHE A 243 12.03 1.19 -23.27
C PHE A 243 11.92 1.66 -24.73
N ASP A 244 12.88 1.25 -25.57
CA ASP A 244 12.86 1.60 -27.00
C ASP A 244 12.80 3.12 -27.23
N ASN A 245 13.75 3.84 -26.61
CA ASN A 245 13.84 5.30 -26.63
C ASN A 245 12.53 6.02 -26.21
N GLY A 246 11.83 5.45 -25.23
CA GLY A 246 10.61 6.01 -24.67
C GLY A 246 9.36 5.87 -25.55
N GLN A 247 9.42 5.06 -26.62
CA GLN A 247 8.26 4.83 -27.49
C GLN A 247 7.33 3.74 -26.98
N ARG A 248 7.90 2.75 -26.28
CA ARG A 248 7.15 1.61 -25.74
C ARG A 248 7.29 1.53 -24.22
N LEU A 249 6.19 1.16 -23.59
CA LEU A 249 6.09 0.93 -22.15
C LEU A 249 5.88 -0.56 -21.92
N LEU A 250 6.75 -1.20 -21.14
CA LEU A 250 6.55 -2.57 -20.67
C LEU A 250 5.88 -2.51 -19.29
N LEU A 251 4.76 -3.21 -19.14
CA LEU A 251 4.02 -3.35 -17.89
C LEU A 251 4.02 -4.83 -17.49
N ILE A 252 4.30 -5.09 -16.22
CA ILE A 252 4.23 -6.41 -15.61
C ILE A 252 3.35 -6.34 -14.36
N ASP A 253 2.40 -7.27 -14.22
CA ASP A 253 1.65 -7.42 -12.98
C ASP A 253 2.24 -8.57 -12.17
N ILE A 254 2.38 -8.32 -10.87
CA ILE A 254 3.10 -9.18 -9.93
C ILE A 254 2.17 -9.50 -8.76
N ASP A 255 2.25 -10.73 -8.27
CA ASP A 255 1.57 -11.15 -7.05
C ASP A 255 2.10 -10.37 -5.84
N ALA A 256 1.21 -9.69 -5.12
CA ALA A 256 1.58 -8.97 -3.91
C ALA A 256 2.04 -9.91 -2.79
N ALA A 257 1.64 -11.19 -2.80
CA ALA A 257 2.14 -12.19 -1.85
C ALA A 257 3.57 -12.66 -2.17
N GLY A 258 4.05 -12.39 -3.38
CA GLY A 258 5.42 -12.66 -3.79
C GLY A 258 6.44 -11.67 -3.23
N LEU A 259 5.98 -10.54 -2.67
CA LEU A 259 6.79 -9.51 -1.99
C LEU A 259 7.14 -9.88 -0.54
#